data_AF-G3T912-F1
#
_entry.id   AF-G3T912-F1
#
_cell.length_a   1.000
_cell.length_b   1.000
_cell.length_c   1.000
_cell.angle_alpha   90.00
_cell.angle_beta   90.00
_cell.angle_gamma   90.00
#
_symmetry.space_group_name_H-M   'P 1'
#
loop_
_entity.id
_entity.type
_entity.pdbx_description
1 polymer ?
#
loop_
_entity_poly.entity_id
_entity_poly.type
_entity_poly.pdbx_seq_one_letter_code
_entity_poly.pdbx_strand_id
1 'polypeptide(L)' 'SEELFVETIAKDAYCCAQQGKRKTLQRRDLDNAIEAVDEFAFLEGTLD' A
#
# COMPACT_ATOMS: atom_id res chain seq x y z
N SER A 1 -9.87 1.17 15.02
CA SER A 1 -10.45 0.66 13.76
C SER A 1 -9.63 1.14 12.59
N GLU A 2 -9.50 2.46 12.38
CA GLU A 2 -8.64 3.02 11.33
C GLU A 2 -7.14 2.82 11.54
N GLU A 3 -6.65 2.88 12.77
CA GLU A 3 -5.21 2.70 13.04
C GLU A 3 -4.69 1.35 12.55
N LEU A 4 -5.49 0.29 12.73
CA LEU A 4 -5.16 -1.05 12.24
C LEU A 4 -5.20 -1.12 10.71
N PHE A 5 -6.15 -0.42 10.08
CA PHE A 5 -6.22 -0.32 8.62
C PHE A 5 -4.99 0.39 8.06
N VAL A 6 -4.63 1.55 8.61
CA VAL A 6 -3.44 2.32 8.22
C VAL A 6 -2.16 1.50 8.44
N GLU A 7 -2.05 0.80 9.57
CA GLU A 7 -0.90 -0.07 9.84
C GLU A 7 -0.80 -1.22 8.82
N THR A 8 -1.92 -1.84 8.46
CA THR A 8 -1.96 -2.97 7.53
C THR A 8 -1.54 -2.54 6.13
N ILE A 9 -2.19 -1.51 5.57
CA ILE A 9 -1.86 -1.02 4.22
C ILE A 9 -0.44 -0.46 4.15
N ALA A 10 0.05 0.18 5.23
CA ALA A 10 1.43 0.67 5.28
C ALA A 10 2.45 -0.47 5.25
N LYS A 11 2.18 -1.61 5.92
CA LYS A 11 3.05 -2.79 5.88
C LYS A 11 3.09 -3.41 4.50
N ASP A 12 1.94 -3.55 3.85
CA ASP A 12 1.86 -4.15 2.50
C ASP A 12 2.55 -3.26 1.46
N ALA A 13 2.30 -1.95 1.48
CA ALA A 13 3.02 -1.00 0.65
C ALA A 13 4.53 -1.01 0.95
N TYR A 14 4.93 -1.19 2.21
CA TYR A 14 6.34 -1.27 2.56
C TYR A 14 7.00 -2.54 2.01
N CYS A 15 6.29 -3.67 1.96
CA CYS A 15 6.76 -4.87 1.27
C CYS A 15 7.06 -4.58 -0.21
N CYS A 16 6.20 -3.82 -0.91
CA CYS A 16 6.46 -3.37 -2.28
C CYS A 16 7.69 -2.46 -2.38
N ALA A 17 7.90 -1.55 -1.43
CA ALA A 17 9.09 -0.70 -1.38
C ALA A 17 10.38 -1.53 -1.21
N GLN A 18 10.35 -2.54 -0.35
CA GLN A 18 11.47 -3.44 -0.10
C GLN A 18 11.87 -4.28 -1.32
N GLN A 19 10.89 -4.70 -2.14
CA GLN A 19 11.18 -5.38 -3.41
C GLN A 19 12.04 -4.49 -4.34
N GLY A 20 11.83 -3.18 -4.30
CA GLY A 20 12.66 -2.19 -4.97
C GLY A 20 13.96 -1.81 -4.23
N LYS A 21 14.35 -2.54 -3.17
CA LYS A 21 15.48 -2.26 -2.26
C LYS A 21 15.45 -0.85 -1.66
N ARG A 22 14.27 -0.25 -1.55
CA ARG A 22 14.07 1.08 -0.96
C ARG A 22 13.64 0.95 0.49
N LYS A 23 14.01 1.95 1.29
CA LYS A 23 13.55 2.12 2.68
C LYS A 23 12.53 3.25 2.83
N THR A 24 12.36 4.04 1.78
CA THR A 24 11.40 5.15 1.72
C THR A 24 10.18 4.68 0.93
N LEU A 25 9.01 4.75 1.56
CA LEU A 25 7.72 4.47 0.93
C LEU A 25 7.43 5.54 -0.12
N GLN A 26 7.00 5.14 -1.32
CA GLN A 26 6.55 6.04 -2.38
C GLN A 26 5.08 5.75 -2.72
N ARG A 27 4.40 6.71 -3.35
CA ARG A 27 2.99 6.54 -3.77
C ARG A 27 2.76 5.28 -4.60
N ARG A 28 3.66 5.00 -5.57
CA ARG A 28 3.60 3.76 -6.37
C ARG A 28 3.58 2.47 -5.54
N ASP A 29 4.13 2.49 -4.34
CA ASP A 29 4.17 1.30 -3.48
C ASP A 29 2.80 1.05 -2.84
N LEU A 30 2.03 2.14 -2.57
CA LEU A 30 0.61 2.04 -2.24
C LEU A 30 -0.20 1.57 -3.44
N ASP A 31 0.02 2.13 -4.62
CA ASP A 31 -0.69 1.73 -5.85
C ASP A 31 -0.51 0.21 -6.09
N ASN A 32 0.73 -0.28 -5.98
CA ASN A 32 1.04 -1.71 -6.10
C ASN A 32 0.36 -2.57 -5.01
N ALA A 33 0.25 -2.06 -3.78
CA ALA A 33 -0.42 -2.80 -2.69
C ALA A 33 -1.93 -2.87 -2.91
N ILE A 34 -2.54 -1.79 -3.40
CA ILE A 34 -3.97 -1.72 -3.74
C ILE A 34 -4.30 -2.68 -4.89
N GLU A 35 -3.46 -2.73 -5.93
CA GLU A 35 -3.63 -3.67 -7.05
C GLU A 35 -3.43 -5.14 -6.66
N ALA A 36 -2.63 -5.41 -5.61
CA ALA A 36 -2.26 -6.76 -5.22
C ALA A 36 -3.17 -7.40 -4.16
N VAL A 37 -4.01 -6.61 -3.47
CA VAL A 37 -4.82 -7.04 -2.33
C VAL A 37 -6.28 -6.71 -2.59
N ASP A 38 -7.11 -7.75 -2.78
CA ASP A 38 -8.54 -7.60 -3.09
C ASP A 38 -9.30 -6.79 -2.02
N GLU A 39 -8.90 -6.93 -0.74
CA GLU A 39 -9.46 -6.16 0.37
C GLU A 39 -9.23 -4.65 0.26
N PHE A 40 -8.28 -4.20 -0.58
CA PHE A 40 -8.00 -2.79 -0.84
C PHE A 40 -8.64 -2.25 -2.11
N ALA A 41 -9.38 -3.05 -2.88
CA ALA A 41 -9.99 -2.63 -4.16
C ALA A 41 -10.91 -1.40 -4.03
N PHE A 42 -11.49 -1.14 -2.85
CA PHE A 42 -12.30 0.05 -2.60
C PHE A 42 -11.51 1.38 -2.64
N LEU A 43 -10.17 1.31 -2.63
CA LEU A 43 -9.28 2.46 -2.76
C LEU A 43 -8.83 2.72 -4.19
N GLU A 44 -9.12 1.84 -5.15
CA GLU A 44 -8.72 2.01 -6.54
C GLU A 44 -9.32 3.32 -7.12
N GLY A 45 -8.47 4.14 -7.76
CA GLY A 45 -8.86 5.44 -8.31
C GLY A 45 -9.10 6.56 -7.27
N THR A 46 -8.93 6.30 -5.98
CA THR A 46 -9.09 7.33 -4.93
C THR A 46 -7.85 8.19 -4.73
N LEU A 47 -6.68 7.69 -5.13
CA LEU A 47 -5.41 8.31 -4.81
C LEU A 47 -4.93 9.36 -5.82
N ASP A 48 -5.62 9.60 -6.95
CA ASP A 48 -5.24 10.52 -8.03
C ASP A 48 -4.70 11.90 -7.57
#